data_AF-A0A7U9S518-F1
#
_entry.id   AF-A0A7U9S518-F1
#
_cell.length_a   1.000
_cell.length_b   1.000
_cell.length_c   1.000
_cell.angle_alpha   90.00
_cell.angle_beta   90.00
_cell.angle_gamma   90.00
#
_symmetry.space_group_name_H-M   'P 1'
#
loop_
_entity.id
_entity.type
_entity.pdbx_description
1 polymer ?
#
loop_
_entity_poly.entity_id
_entity_poly.type
_entity_poly.pdbx_seq_one_letter_code
_entity_poly.pdbx_strand_id
1 'polypeptide(L)'
;MSFPSSLRAENGAKTYKEWQAGKNGSAWKEQLKADIDEAIKSAATYEDCIELIRAKGYEVKGEDFGEKAHKFISFRPLDKERFVRGSAKSLGSEYTKERIKERIEEKALVKDKKRVPFPARKKPIVKDYSRKNLIDTTEDKFANSPGLKHWADIQNLKIAAASYSQAGSIAELEKQISSKSALAKTARESLVETERQLKDLGQVLKYAEQYRANHIYHVRYKKSKDKDAYLRRHETELILYDGAENMLKRFGIDTKNLDVEKLRSDYNALYSKKQTLQKTYKSAEKETADLNRKLDNLNQYFDRTSEQNIADKKIDKSTQSL
;
A
#
# COMPACT_ATOMS: atom_id res chain seq x y z
N MET A 1 -17.30 -10.07 42.95
CA MET A 1 -17.77 -8.79 42.37
C MET A 1 -17.62 -7.70 43.41
N SER A 2 -17.44 -6.46 42.96
CA SER A 2 -17.51 -5.19 43.72
C SER A 2 -16.23 -4.61 44.36
N PHE A 3 -15.53 -3.82 43.53
CA PHE A 3 -15.31 -2.36 43.63
C PHE A 3 -15.10 -1.69 45.01
N PRO A 4 -14.06 -0.83 45.13
CA PRO A 4 -13.86 0.11 46.23
C PRO A 4 -14.16 1.59 45.85
N SER A 5 -14.19 2.42 46.91
CA SER A 5 -13.79 3.84 46.98
C SER A 5 -14.89 4.90 47.10
N SER A 6 -15.00 5.41 48.32
CA SER A 6 -15.74 6.60 48.76
C SER A 6 -15.06 7.89 48.30
N LEU A 7 -15.84 8.77 47.67
CA LEU A 7 -15.55 10.19 47.47
C LEU A 7 -15.78 10.96 48.78
N ARG A 8 -14.92 11.94 49.11
CA ARG A 8 -15.22 12.95 50.14
C ARG A 8 -14.94 14.33 49.55
N ALA A 9 -16.01 15.10 49.40
CA ALA A 9 -16.00 16.50 49.00
C ALA A 9 -15.89 17.39 50.25
N GLU A 10 -14.99 18.37 50.23
CA GLU A 10 -14.91 19.41 51.25
C GLU A 10 -15.44 20.73 50.68
N ASN A 11 -16.68 21.07 51.02
CA ASN A 11 -17.24 22.41 50.83
C ASN A 11 -17.31 23.09 52.21
N GLY A 12 -16.35 23.96 52.50
CA GLY A 12 -16.35 24.80 53.70
C GLY A 12 -17.41 25.91 53.63
N ALA A 13 -18.20 26.05 54.70
CA ALA A 13 -19.33 26.96 54.82
C ALA A 13 -18.91 28.45 54.85
N LYS A 14 -19.58 29.29 54.06
CA LYS A 14 -19.41 30.76 54.04
C LYS A 14 -20.20 31.41 55.17
N THR A 15 -19.64 32.44 55.80
CA THR A 15 -20.22 33.06 57.01
C THR A 15 -21.22 34.16 56.62
N TYR A 16 -22.29 34.38 57.39
CA TYR A 16 -23.41 35.28 57.08
C TYR A 16 -23.01 36.73 56.70
N LYS A 17 -21.90 37.26 57.23
CA LYS A 17 -21.34 38.57 56.83
C LYS A 17 -20.75 38.59 55.41
N GLU A 18 -20.28 37.45 54.90
CA GLU A 18 -19.83 37.31 53.50
C GLU A 18 -21.01 37.19 52.53
N TRP A 19 -22.17 36.71 53.00
CA TRP A 19 -23.39 36.61 52.18
C TRP A 19 -24.01 37.98 51.88
N GLN A 20 -24.03 38.91 52.85
CA GLN A 20 -24.55 40.27 52.61
C GLN A 20 -23.62 41.18 51.78
N ALA A 21 -22.29 41.00 51.86
CA ALA A 21 -21.36 41.70 50.96
C ALA A 21 -21.43 41.17 49.51
N GLY A 22 -21.96 39.95 49.33
CA GLY A 22 -22.11 39.23 48.07
C GLY A 22 -23.30 39.63 47.20
N LYS A 23 -24.13 40.62 47.56
CA LYS A 23 -25.27 41.03 46.71
C LYS A 23 -25.09 42.31 45.91
N ASN A 24 -24.27 43.28 46.35
CA ASN A 24 -24.12 44.57 45.65
C ASN A 24 -22.68 44.93 45.21
N GLY A 25 -21.67 44.10 45.54
CA GLY A 25 -20.26 44.38 45.20
C GLY A 25 -19.46 43.22 44.59
N SER A 26 -20.08 42.05 44.42
CA SER A 26 -19.45 40.75 44.08
C SER A 26 -19.66 40.30 42.63
N ALA A 27 -20.79 40.63 41.99
CA ALA A 27 -21.16 40.09 40.67
C ALA A 27 -20.07 40.35 39.61
N TRP A 28 -19.48 41.54 39.63
CA TRP A 28 -18.40 41.88 38.70
C TRP A 28 -17.06 41.22 39.06
N LYS A 29 -16.81 40.91 40.34
CA LYS A 29 -15.62 40.14 40.74
C LYS A 29 -15.75 38.69 40.30
N GLU A 30 -16.95 38.13 40.31
CA GLU A 30 -17.24 36.80 39.77
C GLU A 30 -17.10 36.79 38.24
N GLN A 31 -17.56 37.83 37.56
CA GLN A 31 -17.33 38.02 36.13
C GLN A 31 -15.82 38.10 35.80
N LEU A 32 -15.07 38.90 36.56
CA LEU A 32 -13.61 38.99 36.40
C LEU A 32 -12.93 37.63 36.57
N LYS A 33 -13.35 36.81 37.55
CA LYS A 33 -12.81 35.46 37.73
C LYS A 33 -13.07 34.57 36.52
N ALA A 34 -14.31 34.57 36.02
CA ALA A 34 -14.67 33.82 34.82
C ALA A 34 -13.87 34.27 33.59
N ASP A 35 -13.67 35.58 33.46
CA ASP A 35 -12.88 36.17 32.38
C ASP A 35 -11.40 35.76 32.45
N ILE A 36 -10.82 35.74 33.65
CA ILE A 36 -9.46 35.23 33.89
C ILE A 36 -9.38 33.74 33.56
N ASP A 37 -10.35 32.92 33.99
CA ASP A 37 -10.36 31.49 33.70
C ASP A 37 -10.46 31.19 32.19
N GLU A 38 -11.20 32.02 31.45
CA GLU A 38 -11.25 31.94 29.99
C GLU A 38 -9.93 32.37 29.35
N ALA A 39 -9.32 33.45 29.84
CA ALA A 39 -8.02 33.90 29.36
C ALA A 39 -6.94 32.82 29.57
N ILE A 40 -6.91 32.14 30.72
CA ILE A 40 -5.98 31.01 30.99
C ILE A 40 -6.18 29.86 30.00
N LYS A 41 -7.43 29.53 29.65
CA LYS A 41 -7.72 28.48 28.67
C LYS A 41 -7.16 28.83 27.29
N SER A 42 -7.25 30.09 26.88
CA SER A 42 -6.83 30.56 25.55
C SER A 42 -5.34 30.90 25.44
N ALA A 43 -4.74 31.50 26.48
CA ALA A 43 -3.38 32.03 26.47
C ALA A 43 -2.29 30.95 26.37
N ALA A 44 -1.24 31.16 25.56
CA ALA A 44 -0.10 30.25 25.51
C ALA A 44 0.94 30.60 26.60
N THR A 45 1.10 31.88 26.90
CA THR A 45 1.99 32.41 27.93
C THR A 45 1.24 33.26 28.96
N TYR A 46 1.91 33.59 30.07
CA TYR A 46 1.33 34.48 31.08
C TYR A 46 1.07 35.89 30.52
N GLU A 47 2.00 36.42 29.72
CA GLU A 47 1.88 37.74 29.08
C GLU A 47 0.63 37.78 28.17
N ASP A 48 0.44 36.76 27.33
CA ASP A 48 -0.77 36.62 26.51
C ASP A 48 -2.05 36.60 27.35
N CYS A 49 -2.01 35.95 28.52
CA CYS A 49 -3.18 35.89 29.41
C CYS A 49 -3.55 37.28 29.92
N ILE A 50 -2.57 38.12 30.22
CA ILE A 50 -2.83 39.49 30.69
C ILE A 50 -3.31 40.37 29.54
N GLU A 51 -2.76 40.22 28.34
CA GLU A 51 -3.26 40.92 27.15
C GLU A 51 -4.72 40.55 26.84
N LEU A 52 -5.09 39.27 26.96
CA LEU A 52 -6.48 38.83 26.78
C LEU A 52 -7.41 39.43 27.83
N ILE A 53 -6.95 39.57 29.08
CA ILE A 53 -7.71 40.25 30.13
C ILE A 53 -7.85 41.75 29.81
N ARG A 54 -6.81 42.40 29.30
CA ARG A 54 -6.89 43.81 28.85
C ARG A 54 -7.84 43.99 27.69
N ALA A 55 -7.80 43.09 26.70
CA ALA A 55 -8.70 43.09 25.55
C ALA A 55 -10.18 42.94 25.95
N LYS A 56 -10.45 42.28 27.08
CA LYS A 56 -11.79 42.19 27.69
C LYS A 56 -12.25 43.45 28.44
N GLY A 57 -11.46 44.53 28.41
CA GLY A 57 -11.83 45.83 29.00
C GLY A 57 -11.39 46.04 30.45
N TYR A 58 -10.34 45.33 30.90
CA TYR A 58 -9.78 45.49 32.24
C TYR A 58 -8.41 46.19 32.23
N GLU A 59 -8.23 47.16 33.11
CA GLU A 59 -6.94 47.75 33.42
C GLU A 59 -6.21 46.87 34.44
N VAL A 60 -4.98 46.45 34.11
CA VAL A 60 -4.16 45.54 34.92
C VAL A 60 -2.90 46.26 35.40
N LYS A 61 -2.60 46.14 36.71
CA LYS A 61 -1.37 46.68 37.33
C LYS A 61 -0.62 45.60 38.08
N GLY A 62 0.72 45.69 38.07
CA GLY A 62 1.59 44.76 38.79
C GLY A 62 1.67 43.37 38.14
N GLU A 63 1.68 43.32 36.82
CA GLU A 63 1.80 42.09 36.03
C GLU A 63 3.22 41.51 36.03
N ASP A 64 4.24 42.34 36.26
CA ASP A 64 5.64 41.94 36.18
C ASP A 64 6.07 40.96 37.30
N PHE A 65 7.03 40.10 36.95
CA PHE A 65 7.76 39.25 37.88
C PHE A 65 9.21 39.75 37.99
N GLY A 66 9.53 40.47 39.07
CA GLY A 66 10.88 40.95 39.35
C GLY A 66 11.02 41.48 40.78
N GLU A 67 12.26 41.69 41.25
CA GLU A 67 12.55 42.12 42.62
C GLU A 67 11.94 43.49 42.99
N LYS A 68 11.66 44.33 41.99
CA LYS A 68 10.98 45.62 42.14
C LYS A 68 9.48 45.60 41.80
N ALA A 69 8.93 44.44 41.46
CA ALA A 69 7.54 44.32 41.03
C ALA A 69 6.55 44.30 42.20
N HIS A 70 5.31 44.71 41.95
CA HIS A 70 4.26 44.67 42.97
C HIS A 70 3.96 43.24 43.43
N LYS A 71 3.73 43.09 44.74
CA LYS A 71 3.43 41.79 45.37
C LYS A 71 2.14 41.14 44.83
N PHE A 72 1.16 41.94 44.40
CA PHE A 72 -0.12 41.45 43.89
C PHE A 72 -0.45 42.09 42.54
N ILE A 73 -0.92 41.28 41.60
CA ILE A 73 -1.61 41.77 40.41
C ILE A 73 -2.94 42.41 40.81
N SER A 74 -3.32 43.51 40.18
CA SER A 74 -4.55 44.23 40.47
C SER A 74 -5.34 44.50 39.20
N PHE A 75 -6.65 44.27 39.25
CA PHE A 75 -7.56 44.36 38.11
C PHE A 75 -8.65 45.41 38.36
N ARG A 76 -8.96 46.20 37.34
CA ARG A 76 -10.04 47.20 37.39
C ARG A 76 -10.80 47.22 36.05
N PRO A 77 -12.12 47.05 36.02
CA PRO A 77 -12.91 47.32 34.82
C PRO A 77 -12.84 48.81 34.49
N LEU A 78 -12.79 49.18 33.22
CA LEU A 78 -12.72 50.59 32.79
C LEU A 78 -13.83 51.47 33.41
N ASP A 79 -15.01 50.90 33.62
CA ASP A 79 -16.19 51.61 34.16
C ASP A 79 -16.20 51.78 35.69
N LYS A 80 -15.13 51.35 36.41
CA LYS A 80 -15.08 51.42 37.88
C LYS A 80 -13.82 52.09 38.40
N GLU A 81 -13.94 52.80 39.52
CA GLU A 81 -12.84 53.55 40.11
C GLU A 81 -11.83 52.70 40.90
N ARG A 82 -12.24 51.53 41.42
CA ARG A 82 -11.43 50.76 42.39
C ARG A 82 -10.79 49.51 41.81
N PHE A 83 -9.48 49.38 42.02
CA PHE A 83 -8.72 48.15 41.75
C PHE A 83 -9.03 47.05 42.77
N VAL A 84 -9.10 45.82 42.28
CA VAL A 84 -9.22 44.60 43.09
C VAL A 84 -7.94 43.79 42.95
N ARG A 85 -7.34 43.45 44.09
CA ARG A 85 -6.09 42.67 44.15
C ARG A 85 -6.37 41.19 43.89
N GLY A 86 -5.59 40.57 43.01
CA GLY A 86 -5.41 39.13 42.81
C GLY A 86 -4.67 38.52 43.99
N SER A 87 -5.30 38.53 45.15
CA SER A 87 -4.81 37.96 46.40
C SER A 87 -5.82 36.95 46.93
N ALA A 88 -5.35 35.97 47.71
CA ALA A 88 -6.18 34.98 48.39
C ALA A 88 -7.35 35.61 49.18
N LYS A 89 -7.13 36.78 49.79
CA LYS A 89 -8.16 37.48 50.58
C LYS A 89 -9.22 38.20 49.74
N SER A 90 -8.93 38.50 48.47
CA SER A 90 -9.75 39.41 47.66
C SER A 90 -10.40 38.71 46.45
N LEU A 91 -9.62 37.99 45.65
CA LEU A 91 -10.12 37.18 44.53
C LEU A 91 -10.03 35.67 44.79
N GLY A 92 -9.25 35.23 45.77
CA GLY A 92 -9.02 33.82 46.06
C GLY A 92 -7.63 33.37 45.61
N SER A 93 -7.18 32.22 46.12
CA SER A 93 -5.83 31.68 45.88
C SER A 93 -5.59 31.32 44.41
N GLU A 94 -6.64 30.94 43.68
CA GLU A 94 -6.54 30.54 42.27
C GLU A 94 -6.31 31.70 41.29
N TYR A 95 -6.39 32.95 41.77
CA TYR A 95 -6.30 34.17 40.96
C TYR A 95 -5.14 35.07 41.40
N THR A 96 -4.12 34.51 42.04
CA THR A 96 -2.83 35.19 42.25
C THR A 96 -1.97 35.10 40.99
N LYS A 97 -1.02 36.02 40.83
CA LYS A 97 -0.17 36.07 39.64
C LYS A 97 0.62 34.76 39.43
N GLU A 98 1.12 34.18 40.52
CA GLU A 98 1.87 32.93 40.50
C GLU A 98 0.97 31.77 40.07
N ARG A 99 -0.25 31.69 40.62
CA ARG A 99 -1.15 30.58 40.35
C ARG A 99 -1.74 30.63 38.94
N ILE A 100 -1.98 31.82 38.41
CA ILE A 100 -2.38 32.00 37.00
C ILE A 100 -1.27 31.48 36.08
N LYS A 101 0.00 31.83 36.36
CA LYS A 101 1.15 31.35 35.58
C LYS A 101 1.29 29.82 35.65
N GLU A 102 1.21 29.23 36.84
CA GLU A 102 1.25 27.77 37.03
C GLU A 102 0.15 27.06 36.24
N ARG A 103 -1.09 27.57 36.24
CA ARG A 103 -2.19 26.96 35.49
C ARG A 103 -1.98 26.97 33.97
N ILE A 104 -1.29 27.99 33.45
CA ILE A 104 -0.93 28.05 32.02
C ILE A 104 0.19 27.04 31.71
N GLU A 105 1.19 26.92 32.58
CA GLU A 105 2.28 25.94 32.45
C GLU A 105 1.77 24.48 32.57
N GLU A 106 0.90 24.18 33.53
CA GLU A 106 0.24 22.89 33.68
C GLU A 106 -0.52 22.50 32.39
N LYS A 107 -1.22 23.47 31.78
CA LYS A 107 -1.91 23.26 30.50
C LYS A 107 -0.94 22.91 29.37
N ALA A 108 0.22 23.56 29.30
CA ALA A 108 1.25 23.26 28.32
C ALA A 108 1.79 21.83 28.50
N LEU A 109 2.11 21.44 29.75
CA LEU A 109 2.62 20.11 30.07
C LEU A 109 1.62 18.96 29.80
N VAL A 110 0.31 19.21 29.91
CA VAL A 110 -0.72 18.18 29.62
C VAL A 110 -0.86 17.94 28.12
N LYS A 111 -0.66 18.94 27.25
CA LYS A 111 -0.68 18.76 25.80
C LYS A 111 0.43 17.82 25.31
N ASP A 112 1.62 17.93 25.90
CA ASP A 112 2.77 17.09 25.55
C ASP A 112 2.67 15.64 26.07
N LYS A 113 1.78 15.40 27.06
CA LYS A 113 1.49 14.06 27.60
C LYS A 113 0.40 13.29 26.83
N LYS A 114 0.01 13.72 25.62
CA LYS A 114 -0.83 12.89 24.74
C LYS A 114 -0.05 11.64 24.30
N ARG A 115 -0.28 10.57 25.07
CA ARG A 115 0.07 9.15 24.87
C ARG A 115 0.63 8.82 23.48
N VAL A 116 1.92 8.50 23.42
CA VAL A 116 2.49 7.70 22.35
C VAL A 116 1.68 6.39 22.27
N PRO A 117 1.08 6.01 21.13
CA PRO A 117 0.34 4.77 21.03
C PRO A 117 1.29 3.59 21.33
N PHE A 118 0.95 2.77 22.32
CA PHE A 118 1.63 1.50 22.54
C PHE A 118 1.55 0.68 21.24
N PRO A 119 2.65 0.08 20.75
CA PRO A 119 2.61 -0.64 19.48
C PRO A 119 1.63 -1.80 19.60
N ALA A 120 0.51 -1.72 18.87
CA ALA A 120 -0.39 -2.84 18.71
C ALA A 120 0.42 -4.02 18.19
N ARG A 121 0.38 -5.17 18.88
CA ARG A 121 1.02 -6.41 18.39
C ARG A 121 0.50 -6.66 16.98
N LYS A 122 1.34 -6.44 15.97
CA LYS A 122 0.99 -6.75 14.58
C LYS A 122 0.62 -8.23 14.57
N LYS A 123 -0.58 -8.58 14.08
CA LYS A 123 -0.92 -9.98 13.80
C LYS A 123 0.27 -10.57 13.02
N PRO A 124 0.78 -11.76 13.39
CA PRO A 124 1.89 -12.34 12.64
C PRO A 124 1.49 -12.38 11.17
N ILE A 125 2.32 -11.76 10.32
CA ILE A 125 2.15 -11.84 8.88
C ILE A 125 2.05 -13.32 8.57
N VAL A 126 0.91 -13.75 8.02
CA VAL A 126 0.72 -15.13 7.57
C VAL A 126 1.77 -15.35 6.51
N LYS A 127 2.86 -16.04 6.88
CA LYS A 127 3.94 -16.35 5.95
C LYS A 127 3.35 -17.32 4.94
N ASP A 128 3.35 -16.94 3.67
CA ASP A 128 2.93 -17.82 2.60
C ASP A 128 3.99 -18.92 2.41
N TYR A 129 3.70 -20.11 2.94
CA TYR A 129 4.57 -21.28 2.83
C TYR A 129 4.40 -22.03 1.51
N SER A 130 3.37 -21.71 0.71
CA SER A 130 3.06 -22.43 -0.53
C SER A 130 4.11 -22.24 -1.63
N ARG A 131 4.95 -21.21 -1.52
CA ARG A 131 6.05 -20.90 -2.45
C ARG A 131 7.44 -21.27 -1.94
N LYS A 132 7.55 -22.07 -0.88
CA LYS A 132 8.83 -22.50 -0.32
C LYS A 132 9.17 -23.93 -0.71
N ASN A 133 10.47 -24.24 -0.75
CA ASN A 133 10.96 -25.62 -0.88
C ASN A 133 11.18 -26.21 0.50
N LEU A 134 11.06 -27.52 0.60
CA LEU A 134 11.54 -28.24 1.77
C LEU A 134 13.02 -27.93 2.04
N ILE A 135 13.34 -27.84 3.31
CA ILE A 135 14.70 -27.75 3.82
C ILE A 135 15.26 -29.17 3.83
N ASP A 136 16.41 -29.36 3.20
CA ASP A 136 17.14 -30.62 3.32
C ASP A 136 17.74 -30.76 4.71
N THR A 137 17.37 -31.83 5.42
CA THR A 137 17.80 -32.12 6.79
C THR A 137 18.87 -33.21 6.86
N THR A 138 19.39 -33.65 5.71
CA THR A 138 20.42 -34.71 5.61
C THR A 138 21.84 -34.21 5.86
N GLU A 139 22.07 -32.89 5.80
CA GLU A 139 23.40 -32.31 6.05
C GLU A 139 23.87 -32.47 7.51
N ASP A 140 25.19 -32.61 7.71
CA ASP A 140 25.83 -32.83 9.03
C ASP A 140 25.47 -31.78 10.09
N LYS A 141 25.16 -30.54 9.67
CA LYS A 141 24.72 -29.46 10.56
C LYS A 141 23.44 -29.79 11.34
N PHE A 142 22.57 -30.63 10.77
CA PHE A 142 21.32 -31.07 11.41
C PHE A 142 21.54 -32.28 12.32
N ALA A 143 22.56 -33.11 12.07
CA ALA A 143 22.95 -34.19 12.98
C ALA A 143 23.55 -33.62 14.27
N ASN A 144 24.36 -32.55 14.16
CA ASN A 144 25.03 -31.91 15.29
C ASN A 144 24.13 -30.98 16.13
N SER A 145 22.95 -30.60 15.64
CA SER A 145 22.05 -29.67 16.32
C SER A 145 20.59 -30.17 16.30
N PRO A 146 20.14 -30.86 17.37
CA PRO A 146 18.77 -31.36 17.48
C PRO A 146 17.71 -30.26 17.38
N GLY A 147 18.00 -29.08 17.95
CA GLY A 147 17.10 -27.92 17.90
C GLY A 147 16.94 -27.37 16.48
N LEU A 148 18.03 -27.32 15.71
CA LEU A 148 17.98 -26.87 14.31
C LEU A 148 17.23 -27.87 13.43
N LYS A 149 17.43 -29.18 13.66
CA LYS A 149 16.69 -30.24 12.98
C LYS A 149 15.20 -30.15 13.25
N HIS A 150 14.81 -30.06 14.53
CA HIS A 150 13.40 -29.91 14.91
C HIS A 150 12.75 -28.66 14.30
N TRP A 151 13.47 -27.53 14.26
CA TRP A 151 13.00 -26.32 13.59
C TRP A 151 12.77 -26.55 12.09
N ALA A 152 13.69 -27.23 11.40
CA ALA A 152 13.58 -27.55 9.98
C ALA A 152 12.41 -28.51 9.71
N ASP A 153 12.21 -29.53 10.55
CA ASP A 153 11.08 -30.46 10.46
C ASP A 153 9.74 -29.73 10.60
N ILE A 154 9.62 -28.79 11.55
CA ILE A 154 8.44 -27.94 11.70
C ILE A 154 8.22 -27.06 10.45
N GLN A 155 9.28 -26.51 9.86
CA GLN A 155 9.13 -25.72 8.62
C GLN A 155 8.70 -26.62 7.46
N ASN A 156 9.28 -27.81 7.34
CA ASN A 156 8.95 -28.79 6.30
C ASN A 156 7.49 -29.23 6.40
N LEU A 157 7.01 -29.53 7.61
CA LEU A 157 5.60 -29.84 7.86
C LEU A 157 4.68 -28.68 7.45
N LYS A 158 5.05 -27.43 7.77
CA LYS A 158 4.27 -26.25 7.35
C LYS A 158 4.20 -26.10 5.83
N ILE A 159 5.29 -26.41 5.12
CA ILE A 159 5.36 -26.36 3.66
C ILE A 159 4.50 -27.47 3.05
N ALA A 160 4.63 -28.71 3.54
CA ALA A 160 3.84 -29.84 3.07
C ALA A 160 2.34 -29.61 3.33
N ALA A 161 1.96 -29.15 4.52
CA ALA A 161 0.57 -28.84 4.86
C ALA A 161 -0.01 -27.72 3.96
N ALA A 162 0.78 -26.68 3.66
CA ALA A 162 0.36 -25.61 2.76
C ALA A 162 0.16 -26.10 1.32
N SER A 163 1.06 -26.96 0.82
CA SER A 163 0.93 -27.60 -0.50
C SER A 163 -0.30 -28.51 -0.58
N TYR A 164 -0.56 -29.30 0.47
CA TYR A 164 -1.70 -30.22 0.54
C TYR A 164 -3.04 -29.49 0.64
N SER A 165 -3.13 -28.48 1.52
CA SER A 165 -4.35 -27.69 1.73
C SER A 165 -4.86 -26.97 0.48
N GLN A 166 -3.99 -26.64 -0.46
CA GLN A 166 -4.37 -25.92 -1.67
C GLN A 166 -4.98 -26.80 -2.76
N ALA A 167 -4.78 -28.11 -2.70
CA ALA A 167 -5.12 -29.00 -3.80
C ALA A 167 -6.01 -30.19 -3.42
N GLY A 168 -6.26 -30.40 -2.13
CA GLY A 168 -7.16 -31.45 -1.63
C GLY A 168 -6.53 -32.85 -1.66
N SER A 169 -5.92 -33.25 -2.79
CA SER A 169 -5.23 -34.53 -2.94
C SER A 169 -4.08 -34.48 -3.96
N ILE A 170 -3.17 -35.46 -3.91
CA ILE A 170 -2.07 -35.62 -4.87
C ILE A 170 -2.62 -35.91 -6.28
N ALA A 171 -3.61 -36.79 -6.39
CA ALA A 171 -4.26 -37.11 -7.67
C ALA A 171 -4.91 -35.88 -8.32
N GLU A 172 -5.48 -34.99 -7.51
CA GLU A 172 -6.06 -33.74 -8.00
C GLU A 172 -5.00 -32.73 -8.42
N LEU A 173 -3.85 -32.66 -7.73
CA LEU A 173 -2.66 -31.92 -8.21
C LEU A 173 -2.18 -32.41 -9.57
N GLU A 174 -2.00 -33.72 -9.73
CA GLU A 174 -1.55 -34.33 -10.99
C GLU A 174 -2.52 -34.05 -12.14
N LYS A 175 -3.82 -34.10 -11.86
CA LYS A 175 -4.87 -33.73 -12.83
C LYS A 175 -4.81 -32.25 -13.20
N GLN A 176 -4.56 -31.35 -12.23
CA GLN A 176 -4.39 -29.92 -12.52
C GLN A 176 -3.11 -29.66 -13.34
N ILE A 177 -2.00 -30.31 -13.00
CA ILE A 177 -0.73 -30.22 -13.73
C ILE A 177 -0.92 -30.67 -15.18
N SER A 178 -1.52 -31.84 -15.40
CA SER A 178 -1.77 -32.35 -16.76
C SER A 178 -2.69 -31.44 -17.56
N SER A 179 -3.76 -30.92 -16.95
CA SER A 179 -4.67 -29.95 -17.58
C SER A 179 -3.94 -28.66 -17.99
N LYS A 180 -3.18 -28.04 -17.07
CA LYS A 180 -2.46 -26.79 -17.30
C LYS A 180 -1.31 -26.96 -18.29
N SER A 181 -0.61 -28.09 -18.22
CA SER A 181 0.44 -28.47 -19.18
C SER A 181 -0.13 -28.66 -20.59
N ALA A 182 -1.27 -29.34 -20.74
CA ALA A 182 -1.96 -29.48 -22.03
C ALA A 182 -2.41 -28.12 -22.57
N LEU A 183 -2.90 -27.22 -21.71
CA LEU A 183 -3.22 -25.84 -22.06
C LEU A 183 -2.00 -25.05 -22.54
N ALA A 184 -0.86 -25.18 -21.84
CA ALA A 184 0.39 -24.55 -22.25
C ALA A 184 0.88 -25.09 -23.61
N LYS A 185 0.80 -26.41 -23.83
CA LYS A 185 1.18 -27.05 -25.10
C LYS A 185 0.32 -26.54 -26.26
N THR A 186 -0.99 -26.57 -26.12
CA THR A 186 -1.94 -26.10 -27.15
C THR A 186 -1.80 -24.59 -27.41
N ALA A 187 -1.59 -23.79 -26.36
CA ALA A 187 -1.29 -22.36 -26.51
C ALA A 187 0.03 -22.11 -27.26
N ARG A 188 1.05 -22.94 -27.02
CA ARG A 188 2.33 -22.86 -27.73
C ARG A 188 2.20 -23.23 -29.21
N GLU A 189 1.50 -24.32 -29.52
CA GLU A 189 1.26 -24.76 -30.90
C GLU A 189 0.52 -23.68 -31.70
N SER A 190 -0.56 -23.15 -31.13
CA SER A 190 -1.32 -22.06 -31.75
C SER A 190 -0.53 -20.75 -31.85
N LEU A 191 0.37 -20.46 -30.90
CA LEU A 191 1.27 -19.31 -30.96
C LEU A 191 2.23 -19.44 -32.16
N VAL A 192 2.88 -20.59 -32.32
CA VAL A 192 3.80 -20.85 -33.44
C VAL A 192 3.08 -20.75 -34.78
N GLU A 193 1.86 -21.29 -34.87
CA GLU A 193 1.05 -21.19 -36.08
C GLU A 193 0.68 -19.73 -36.39
N THR A 194 0.24 -18.97 -35.38
CA THR A 194 -0.07 -17.54 -35.54
C THR A 194 1.17 -16.73 -35.95
N GLU A 195 2.36 -17.08 -35.47
CA GLU A 195 3.61 -16.44 -35.87
C GLU A 195 4.00 -16.72 -37.33
N ARG A 196 3.74 -17.94 -37.81
CA ARG A 196 3.91 -18.29 -39.23
C ARG A 196 2.96 -17.48 -40.10
N GLN A 197 1.67 -17.45 -39.73
CA GLN A 197 0.65 -16.66 -40.43
C GLN A 197 0.99 -15.17 -40.47
N LEU A 198 1.50 -14.61 -39.37
CA LEU A 198 1.96 -13.22 -39.33
C LEU A 198 3.15 -12.95 -40.26
N LYS A 199 4.07 -13.90 -40.40
CA LYS A 199 5.19 -13.78 -41.32
C LYS A 199 4.71 -13.77 -42.77
N ASP A 200 3.86 -14.72 -43.13
CA ASP A 200 3.34 -14.85 -44.50
C ASP A 200 2.47 -13.65 -44.88
N LEU A 201 1.53 -13.28 -44.00
CA LEU A 201 0.67 -12.11 -44.19
C LEU A 201 1.48 -10.80 -44.17
N GLY A 202 2.52 -10.69 -43.33
CA GLY A 202 3.40 -9.53 -43.30
C GLY A 202 4.15 -9.33 -44.62
N GLN A 203 4.60 -10.43 -45.25
CA GLN A 203 5.24 -10.37 -46.56
C GLN A 203 4.27 -9.93 -47.65
N VAL A 204 3.05 -10.47 -47.64
CA VAL A 204 1.95 -10.05 -48.52
C VAL A 204 1.63 -8.58 -48.35
N LEU A 205 1.45 -8.13 -47.10
CA LEU A 205 1.11 -6.76 -46.76
C LEU A 205 2.17 -5.78 -47.27
N LYS A 206 3.46 -6.10 -47.08
CA LYS A 206 4.57 -5.29 -47.59
C LYS A 206 4.46 -5.04 -49.09
N TYR A 207 4.25 -6.09 -49.89
CA TYR A 207 4.12 -5.93 -51.34
C TYR A 207 2.79 -5.29 -51.74
N ALA A 208 1.72 -5.54 -51.00
CA ALA A 208 0.42 -4.89 -51.21
C ALA A 208 0.51 -3.37 -51.04
N GLU A 209 1.24 -2.91 -50.02
CA GLU A 209 1.52 -1.48 -49.79
C GLU A 209 2.40 -0.90 -50.89
N GLN A 210 3.47 -1.59 -51.30
CA GLN A 210 4.31 -1.17 -52.41
C GLN A 210 3.54 -1.08 -53.73
N TYR A 211 2.67 -2.05 -54.01
CA TYR A 211 1.80 -2.06 -55.17
C TYR A 211 0.88 -0.83 -55.17
N ARG A 212 0.16 -0.60 -54.05
CA ARG A 212 -0.76 0.53 -53.91
C ARG A 212 -0.06 1.89 -54.02
N ALA A 213 1.10 2.04 -53.38
CA ALA A 213 1.86 3.30 -53.39
C ALA A 213 2.37 3.66 -54.80
N ASN A 214 2.84 2.65 -55.56
CA ASN A 214 3.44 2.88 -56.87
C ASN A 214 2.44 2.77 -58.04
N HIS A 215 1.22 2.29 -57.80
CA HIS A 215 0.19 2.10 -58.83
C HIS A 215 -0.11 3.38 -59.62
N ILE A 216 -0.03 4.56 -59.00
CA ILE A 216 -0.28 5.84 -59.67
C ILE A 216 0.74 6.12 -60.79
N TYR A 217 2.01 5.73 -60.61
CA TYR A 217 3.06 5.92 -61.61
C TYR A 217 2.86 5.01 -62.80
N HIS A 218 2.44 3.75 -62.57
CA HIS A 218 2.09 2.83 -63.65
C HIS A 218 0.90 3.32 -64.48
N VAL A 219 -0.16 3.80 -63.82
CA VAL A 219 -1.34 4.36 -64.51
C VAL A 219 -0.96 5.57 -65.36
N ARG A 220 -0.10 6.46 -64.84
CA ARG A 220 0.38 7.66 -65.55
C ARG A 220 1.32 7.30 -66.69
N TYR A 221 2.22 6.34 -66.51
CA TYR A 221 3.12 5.83 -67.56
C TYR A 221 2.32 5.29 -68.76
N LYS A 222 1.28 4.47 -68.50
CA LYS A 222 0.38 3.95 -69.55
C LYS A 222 -0.35 5.05 -70.33
N LYS A 223 -0.63 6.18 -69.68
CA LYS A 223 -1.31 7.35 -70.26
C LYS A 223 -0.35 8.42 -70.82
N SER A 224 0.96 8.28 -70.62
CA SER A 224 1.94 9.27 -71.06
C SER A 224 2.06 9.30 -72.58
N LYS A 225 2.17 10.52 -73.13
CA LYS A 225 2.44 10.73 -74.56
C LYS A 225 3.89 10.42 -74.92
N ASP A 226 4.83 10.71 -74.02
CA ASP A 226 6.25 10.36 -74.13
C ASP A 226 6.62 9.39 -73.01
N LYS A 227 6.70 8.10 -73.36
CA LYS A 227 6.95 7.03 -72.40
C LYS A 227 8.41 6.98 -71.96
N ASP A 228 9.36 7.26 -72.86
CA ASP A 228 10.79 7.16 -72.56
C ASP A 228 11.26 8.27 -71.61
N ALA A 229 10.75 9.49 -71.80
CA ALA A 229 11.03 10.58 -70.86
C ALA A 229 10.40 10.31 -69.48
N TYR A 230 9.21 9.70 -69.44
CA TYR A 230 8.55 9.34 -68.19
C TYR A 230 9.27 8.21 -67.45
N LEU A 231 9.67 7.16 -68.18
CA LEU A 231 10.42 6.02 -67.63
C LEU A 231 11.71 6.51 -66.96
N ARG A 232 12.50 7.35 -67.62
CA ARG A 232 13.75 7.91 -67.05
C ARG A 232 13.54 8.73 -65.78
N ARG A 233 12.35 9.29 -65.56
CA ARG A 233 12.03 10.10 -64.36
C ARG A 233 11.45 9.27 -63.20
N HIS A 234 10.83 8.14 -63.50
CA HIS A 234 10.07 7.33 -62.53
C HIS A 234 10.43 5.83 -62.61
N GLU A 235 11.66 5.53 -63.02
CA GLU A 235 12.14 4.17 -63.24
C GLU A 235 12.01 3.33 -61.97
N THR A 236 12.44 3.88 -60.83
CA THR A 236 12.39 3.21 -59.53
C THR A 236 10.98 2.83 -59.12
N GLU A 237 10.01 3.75 -59.23
CA GLU A 237 8.63 3.51 -58.85
C GLU A 237 7.96 2.47 -59.75
N LEU A 238 8.28 2.48 -61.05
CA LEU A 238 7.78 1.49 -62.01
C LEU A 238 8.36 0.10 -61.71
N ILE A 239 9.67 -0.01 -61.44
CA ILE A 239 10.31 -1.28 -61.06
C ILE A 239 9.72 -1.82 -59.75
N LEU A 240 9.51 -0.96 -58.75
CA LEU A 240 8.90 -1.35 -57.48
C LEU A 240 7.46 -1.82 -57.66
N TYR A 241 6.69 -1.16 -58.53
CA TYR A 241 5.34 -1.57 -58.89
C TYR A 241 5.34 -2.97 -59.54
N ASP A 242 6.14 -3.18 -60.59
CA ASP A 242 6.19 -4.44 -61.33
C ASP A 242 6.71 -5.59 -60.44
N GLY A 243 7.71 -5.30 -59.60
CA GLY A 243 8.23 -6.25 -58.62
C GLY A 243 7.18 -6.66 -57.59
N ALA A 244 6.44 -5.69 -57.04
CA ALA A 244 5.36 -5.97 -56.09
C ALA A 244 4.19 -6.74 -56.74
N GLU A 245 3.79 -6.37 -57.96
CA GLU A 245 2.76 -7.08 -58.72
C GLU A 245 3.13 -8.55 -58.95
N ASN A 246 4.38 -8.80 -59.35
CA ASN A 246 4.88 -10.16 -59.57
C ASN A 246 4.94 -10.98 -58.28
N MET A 247 5.34 -10.38 -57.15
CA MET A 247 5.37 -11.06 -55.86
C MET A 247 3.97 -11.41 -55.36
N LEU A 248 3.00 -10.49 -55.48
CA LEU A 248 1.60 -10.76 -55.12
C LEU A 248 1.01 -11.88 -55.96
N LYS A 249 1.29 -11.93 -57.27
CA LYS A 249 0.91 -13.04 -58.15
C LYS A 249 1.52 -14.37 -57.72
N ARG A 250 2.79 -14.39 -57.29
CA ARG A 250 3.44 -15.60 -56.74
C ARG A 250 2.78 -16.09 -55.44
N PHE A 251 2.24 -15.18 -54.64
CA PHE A 251 1.43 -15.52 -53.47
C PHE A 251 -0.02 -15.92 -53.82
N GLY A 252 -0.39 -15.96 -55.10
CA GLY A 252 -1.73 -16.30 -55.55
C GLY A 252 -2.76 -15.19 -55.32
N ILE A 253 -2.31 -13.94 -55.12
CA ILE A 253 -3.18 -12.80 -54.82
C ILE A 253 -3.50 -12.04 -56.10
N ASP A 254 -4.79 -11.86 -56.39
CA ASP A 254 -5.24 -11.00 -57.47
C ASP A 254 -5.07 -9.52 -57.10
N THR A 255 -4.22 -8.82 -57.84
CA THR A 255 -3.90 -7.42 -57.60
C THR A 255 -5.04 -6.47 -57.97
N LYS A 256 -6.00 -6.90 -58.80
CA LYS A 256 -7.13 -6.05 -59.23
C LYS A 256 -8.16 -5.81 -58.13
N ASN A 257 -8.35 -6.79 -57.25
CA ASN A 257 -9.30 -6.75 -56.14
C ASN A 257 -8.61 -6.67 -54.78
N LEU A 258 -7.38 -6.14 -54.75
CA LEU A 258 -6.56 -6.09 -53.55
C LEU A 258 -7.10 -5.07 -52.55
N ASP A 259 -7.57 -5.55 -51.40
CA ASP A 259 -7.97 -4.72 -50.28
C ASP A 259 -6.85 -4.65 -49.24
N VAL A 260 -6.02 -3.60 -49.35
CA VAL A 260 -4.88 -3.38 -48.44
C VAL A 260 -5.34 -3.07 -47.01
N GLU A 261 -6.47 -2.39 -46.83
CA GLU A 261 -6.97 -2.05 -45.49
C GLU A 261 -7.49 -3.30 -44.77
N LYS A 262 -8.12 -4.22 -45.50
CA LYS A 262 -8.47 -5.54 -44.96
C LYS A 262 -7.24 -6.32 -44.51
N LEU A 263 -6.19 -6.39 -45.34
CA LEU A 263 -4.93 -7.07 -44.99
C LEU A 263 -4.28 -6.47 -43.72
N ARG A 264 -4.33 -5.14 -43.56
CA ARG A 264 -3.86 -4.46 -42.34
C ARG A 264 -4.70 -4.85 -41.12
N SER A 265 -6.02 -4.89 -41.27
CA SER A 265 -6.93 -5.28 -40.20
C SER A 265 -6.71 -6.73 -39.77
N ASP A 266 -6.59 -7.65 -40.73
CA ASP A 266 -6.31 -9.07 -40.48
C ASP A 266 -4.94 -9.25 -39.79
N TYR A 267 -3.93 -8.50 -40.21
CA TYR A 267 -2.60 -8.51 -39.57
C TYR A 267 -2.67 -8.04 -38.12
N ASN A 268 -3.36 -6.94 -37.86
CA ASN A 268 -3.53 -6.40 -36.50
C ASN A 268 -4.34 -7.36 -35.61
N ALA A 269 -5.35 -8.03 -36.16
CA ALA A 269 -6.13 -9.04 -35.46
C ALA A 269 -5.26 -10.26 -35.09
N LEU A 270 -4.45 -10.76 -36.03
CA LEU A 270 -3.49 -11.85 -35.76
C LEU A 270 -2.43 -11.44 -34.73
N TYR A 271 -1.95 -10.20 -34.80
CA TYR A 271 -0.98 -9.68 -33.83
C TYR A 271 -1.58 -9.60 -32.42
N SER A 272 -2.83 -9.14 -32.30
CA SER A 272 -3.57 -9.13 -31.03
C SER A 272 -3.76 -10.55 -30.50
N LYS A 273 -4.13 -11.51 -31.37
CA LYS A 273 -4.24 -12.93 -31.03
C LYS A 273 -2.90 -13.49 -30.52
N LYS A 274 -1.78 -13.20 -31.19
CA LYS A 274 -0.44 -13.59 -30.75
C LYS A 274 -0.14 -13.09 -29.33
N GLN A 275 -0.44 -11.83 -29.03
CA GLN A 275 -0.21 -11.27 -27.70
C GLN A 275 -1.04 -11.98 -26.62
N THR A 276 -2.29 -12.31 -26.92
CA THR A 276 -3.15 -13.08 -25.98
C THR A 276 -2.60 -14.49 -25.75
N LEU A 277 -2.23 -15.21 -26.82
CA LEU A 277 -1.66 -16.55 -26.75
C LEU A 277 -0.33 -16.58 -25.98
N GLN A 278 0.50 -15.55 -26.16
CA GLN A 278 1.76 -15.45 -25.43
C GLN A 278 1.52 -15.25 -23.93
N LYS A 279 0.53 -14.44 -23.54
CA LYS A 279 0.16 -14.24 -22.13
C LYS A 279 -0.40 -15.53 -21.51
N THR A 280 -1.29 -16.22 -22.22
CA THR A 280 -1.88 -17.48 -21.74
C THR A 280 -0.82 -18.57 -21.60
N TYR A 281 0.08 -18.71 -22.59
CA TYR A 281 1.20 -19.64 -22.53
C TYR A 281 2.07 -19.39 -21.28
N LYS A 282 2.53 -18.15 -21.08
CA LYS A 282 3.39 -17.79 -19.95
C LYS A 282 2.70 -18.01 -18.60
N SER A 283 1.41 -17.68 -18.50
CA SER A 283 0.64 -17.92 -17.27
C SER A 283 0.50 -19.41 -16.98
N ALA A 284 0.11 -20.21 -17.98
CA ALA A 284 -0.08 -21.65 -17.83
C ALA A 284 1.25 -22.37 -17.51
N GLU A 285 2.36 -21.96 -18.12
CA GLU A 285 3.70 -22.49 -17.83
C GLU A 285 4.11 -22.19 -16.38
N LYS A 286 3.88 -20.95 -15.92
CA LYS A 286 4.16 -20.55 -14.54
C LYS A 286 3.31 -21.33 -13.54
N GLU A 287 2.00 -21.44 -13.79
CA GLU A 287 1.08 -22.19 -12.94
C GLU A 287 1.45 -23.68 -12.89
N THR A 288 1.84 -24.26 -14.02
CA THR A 288 2.30 -25.66 -14.09
C THR A 288 3.58 -25.85 -13.27
N ALA A 289 4.54 -24.93 -13.38
CA ALA A 289 5.77 -24.97 -12.58
C ALA A 289 5.49 -24.83 -11.07
N ASP A 290 4.59 -23.93 -10.69
CA ASP A 290 4.17 -23.74 -9.29
C ASP A 290 3.47 -24.99 -8.74
N LEU A 291 2.65 -25.68 -9.55
CA LEU A 291 1.99 -26.93 -9.15
C LEU A 291 2.97 -28.10 -9.06
N ASN A 292 3.87 -28.25 -10.03
CA ASN A 292 4.94 -29.27 -9.99
C ASN A 292 5.78 -29.14 -8.73
N ARG A 293 6.16 -27.91 -8.37
CA ARG A 293 6.92 -27.65 -7.15
C ARG A 293 6.18 -28.11 -5.88
N LYS A 294 4.86 -27.93 -5.84
CA LYS A 294 4.04 -28.41 -4.71
C LYS A 294 3.97 -29.94 -4.68
N LEU A 295 3.83 -30.57 -5.85
CA LEU A 295 3.88 -32.02 -6.00
C LEU A 295 5.23 -32.56 -5.51
N ASP A 296 6.34 -31.98 -5.94
CA ASP A 296 7.70 -32.36 -5.55
C ASP A 296 7.90 -32.23 -4.04
N ASN A 297 7.47 -31.11 -3.45
CA ASN A 297 7.51 -30.91 -2.00
C ASN A 297 6.69 -31.97 -1.25
N LEU A 298 5.52 -32.37 -1.77
CA LEU A 298 4.71 -33.40 -1.13
C LEU A 298 5.38 -34.77 -1.22
N ASN A 299 5.83 -35.16 -2.42
CA ASN A 299 6.51 -36.44 -2.65
C ASN A 299 7.76 -36.56 -1.77
N GLN A 300 8.64 -35.54 -1.79
CA GLN A 300 9.83 -35.51 -0.94
C GLN A 300 9.51 -35.57 0.56
N TYR A 301 8.43 -34.93 1.01
CA TYR A 301 8.02 -35.00 2.42
C TYR A 301 7.56 -36.41 2.78
N PHE A 302 6.70 -37.01 1.96
CA PHE A 302 6.20 -38.36 2.20
C PHE A 302 7.32 -39.41 2.16
N ASP A 303 8.23 -39.33 1.19
CA ASP A 303 9.38 -40.23 1.07
C ASP A 303 10.28 -40.16 2.32
N ARG A 304 10.60 -38.94 2.78
CA ARG A 304 11.39 -38.74 4.01
C ARG A 304 10.69 -39.27 5.26
N THR A 305 9.38 -39.04 5.39
CA THR A 305 8.64 -39.60 6.54
C THR A 305 8.62 -41.13 6.50
N SER A 306 8.61 -41.74 5.32
CA SER A 306 8.68 -43.20 5.18
C SER A 306 10.05 -43.73 5.62
N GLU A 307 11.14 -43.09 5.20
CA GLU A 307 12.51 -43.45 5.59
C GLU A 307 12.76 -43.27 7.09
N GLN A 308 12.29 -42.17 7.69
CA GLN A 308 12.42 -41.92 9.13
C GLN A 308 11.62 -42.92 9.97
N ASN A 309 10.39 -43.26 9.58
CA ASN A 309 9.62 -44.30 10.27
C ASN A 309 10.28 -45.69 10.23
N ILE A 310 11.00 -46.00 9.14
CA ILE A 310 11.77 -47.25 9.02
C ILE A 310 13.02 -47.21 9.91
N ALA A 311 13.70 -46.08 9.99
CA ALA A 311 14.88 -45.90 10.85
C ALA A 311 14.50 -45.97 12.35
N ASP A 312 13.46 -45.26 12.77
CA ASP A 312 13.00 -45.24 14.16
C ASP A 312 12.55 -46.64 14.62
N LYS A 313 11.84 -47.40 13.78
CA LYS A 313 11.48 -48.81 14.07
C LYS A 313 12.68 -49.75 14.19
N LYS A 314 13.79 -49.49 13.48
CA LYS A 314 15.02 -50.28 13.62
C LYS A 314 15.74 -49.98 14.93
N ILE A 315 15.78 -48.70 15.32
CA ILE A 315 16.37 -48.28 16.60
C ILE A 315 15.58 -48.90 17.75
N ASP A 316 14.25 -48.79 17.73
CA ASP A 316 13.37 -49.28 18.81
C ASP A 316 13.45 -50.81 19.01
N LYS A 317 13.58 -51.57 17.92
CA LYS A 317 13.82 -53.03 17.98
C LYS A 317 15.20 -53.39 18.55
N SER A 318 16.23 -52.58 18.30
CA SER A 318 17.58 -52.81 18.82
C SER A 318 17.69 -52.49 20.31
N THR A 319 16.91 -51.53 20.82
CA THR A 319 16.84 -51.20 22.24
C THR A 319 15.96 -52.16 23.05
N GLN A 320 15.02 -52.88 22.43
CA GLN A 320 14.22 -53.92 23.09
C GLN A 320 14.90 -55.30 23.15
N SER A 321 16.06 -55.49 22.53
CA SER A 321 16.78 -56.78 22.48
C SER A 321 18.11 -56.78 23.27
N LEU A 322 18.27 -55.84 24.20
CA LEU A 322 19.34 -55.78 25.21
C LEU A 322 18.75 -55.97 26.62
#